data_AF-A0A2P8K6K1-F1
#
_entry.id   AF-A0A2P8K6K1-F1
#
_cell.length_a   1.000
_cell.length_b   1.000
_cell.length_c   1.000
_cell.angle_alpha   90.00
_cell.angle_beta   90.00
_cell.angle_gamma   90.00
#
_symmetry.space_group_name_H-M   'P 1'
#
loop_
_entity.id
_entity.type
_entity.pdbx_description
1 polymer ?
#
loop_
_entity_poly.entity_id
_entity_poly.type
_entity_poly.pdbx_seq_one_letter_code
_entity_poly.pdbx_strand_id
1 'polypeptide(L)'
;LANVDVPILEIGALNTHPVGMCIGVDYGKAVKQIVTHLADASLKNIALLCTPANNTMFRQLLSGWNTAMLALNRSPHRVVTTHLPSTIATGVNIFKDMMITWGDLDALICTSDEMACGCMMACHSAGIKVPNT
;
A
#
# COMPACT_ATOMS: atom_id res chain seq x y z
N LEU A 1 -12.41 26.53 -6.00
CA LEU A 1 -10.97 26.83 -6.19
C LEU A 1 -10.64 27.27 -7.62
N ALA A 2 -11.25 26.69 -8.65
CA ALA A 2 -10.97 27.04 -10.05
C ALA A 2 -11.24 28.50 -10.49
N ASN A 3 -11.97 29.29 -9.69
CA ASN A 3 -12.37 30.67 -10.03
C ASN A 3 -11.71 31.72 -9.10
N VAL A 4 -10.49 31.45 -8.62
CA VAL A 4 -9.77 32.38 -7.74
C VAL A 4 -8.44 32.76 -8.40
N ASP A 5 -8.12 34.06 -8.45
CA ASP A 5 -6.90 34.64 -9.04
C ASP A 5 -5.65 34.42 -8.15
N VAL A 6 -5.47 33.20 -7.65
CA VAL A 6 -4.30 32.81 -6.86
C VAL A 6 -3.68 31.53 -7.44
N PRO A 7 -2.33 31.41 -7.46
CA PRO A 7 -1.68 30.19 -7.92
C PRO A 7 -2.00 29.03 -6.98
N ILE A 8 -2.49 27.93 -7.55
CA ILE A 8 -2.83 26.71 -6.82
C ILE A 8 -1.81 25.62 -7.14
N LEU A 9 -1.25 25.02 -6.10
CA LEU A 9 -0.35 23.87 -6.18
C LEU A 9 -0.95 22.67 -5.43
N GLU A 10 -1.18 21.58 -6.14
CA GLU A 10 -1.59 20.29 -5.58
C GLU A 10 -0.37 19.40 -5.34
N ILE A 11 -0.25 18.86 -4.13
CA ILE A 11 0.88 18.01 -3.70
C ILE A 11 0.38 16.63 -3.28
N GLY A 12 1.15 15.59 -3.58
CA GLY A 12 0.91 14.22 -3.07
C GLY A 12 0.76 13.23 -4.21
N ALA A 13 -0.48 12.84 -4.53
CA ALA A 13 -0.75 11.98 -5.68
C ALA A 13 -0.76 12.78 -6.98
N LEU A 14 -0.10 12.25 -8.01
CA LEU A 14 -0.09 12.87 -9.33
C LEU A 14 -1.51 12.94 -9.89
N ASN A 15 -2.10 14.13 -9.97
CA ASN A 15 -3.42 14.34 -10.52
C ASN A 15 -3.32 14.72 -12.00
N THR A 16 -4.04 14.03 -12.89
CA THR A 16 -4.05 14.33 -14.34
C THR A 16 -4.96 15.51 -14.70
N HIS A 17 -5.84 15.92 -13.78
CA HIS A 17 -6.73 17.06 -13.95
C HIS A 17 -6.63 18.00 -12.73
N PRO A 18 -5.46 18.62 -12.51
CA PRO A 18 -5.29 19.56 -11.41
C PRO A 18 -6.00 20.89 -11.72
N VAL A 19 -6.39 21.60 -10.67
CA VAL A 19 -6.93 22.97 -10.75
C VAL A 19 -5.85 23.97 -11.18
N GLY A 20 -4.59 23.68 -10.82
CA GLY A 20 -3.42 24.49 -11.19
C GLY A 20 -2.23 23.60 -11.52
N MET A 21 -1.13 23.78 -10.80
CA MET A 21 0.04 22.92 -10.93
C MET A 21 -0.09 21.69 -10.03
N CYS A 22 0.46 20.55 -10.47
CA CYS A 22 0.53 19.34 -9.66
C CYS A 22 1.97 18.83 -9.56
N ILE A 23 2.41 18.57 -8.34
CA ILE A 23 3.68 17.91 -8.06
C ILE A 23 3.36 16.70 -7.19
N GLY A 24 3.54 15.50 -7.73
CA GLY A 24 3.15 14.30 -7.02
C GLY A 24 3.79 13.04 -7.56
N VAL A 25 3.52 11.95 -6.85
CA VAL A 25 3.98 10.61 -7.18
C VAL A 25 2.86 9.85 -7.90
N ASP A 26 3.24 9.10 -8.93
CA ASP A 26 2.37 8.11 -9.56
C ASP A 26 2.40 6.84 -8.70
N TYR A 27 1.43 6.73 -7.78
CA TYR A 27 1.35 5.60 -6.85
C TYR A 27 1.09 4.26 -7.55
N GLY A 28 0.44 4.29 -8.72
CA GLY A 28 0.20 3.10 -9.53
C GLY A 28 1.51 2.53 -10.10
N LYS A 29 2.40 3.40 -10.60
CA LYS A 29 3.75 2.99 -11.03
C LYS A 29 4.60 2.56 -9.84
N ALA A 30 4.55 3.28 -8.73
CA ALA A 30 5.35 2.95 -7.54
C ALA A 30 5.03 1.56 -7.01
N VAL A 31 3.74 1.23 -6.81
CA VAL A 31 3.37 -0.11 -6.31
C VAL A 31 3.69 -1.20 -7.31
N LYS A 32 3.57 -0.94 -8.62
CA LYS A 32 3.98 -1.90 -9.65
C LYS A 32 5.46 -2.22 -9.55
N GLN A 33 6.32 -1.21 -9.37
CA GLN A 33 7.76 -1.42 -9.19
C GLN A 33 8.06 -2.24 -7.93
N ILE A 34 7.38 -1.96 -6.81
CA ILE A 34 7.54 -2.74 -5.57
C ILE A 34 7.13 -4.20 -5.79
N VAL A 35 5.97 -4.45 -6.38
CA VAL A 35 5.47 -5.81 -6.64
C VAL A 35 6.41 -6.57 -7.58
N THR A 36 6.90 -5.94 -8.64
CA THR A 36 7.89 -6.55 -9.54
C THR A 36 9.17 -6.91 -8.79
N HIS A 37 9.71 -5.99 -7.98
CA HIS A 37 10.92 -6.25 -7.20
C HIS A 37 10.75 -7.43 -6.22
N LEU A 38 9.63 -7.49 -5.51
CA LEU A 38 9.33 -8.62 -4.61
C LEU A 38 9.18 -9.94 -5.37
N ALA A 39 8.56 -9.90 -6.55
CA ALA A 39 8.44 -11.08 -7.40
C ALA A 39 9.79 -11.57 -7.94
N ASP A 40 10.68 -10.65 -8.33
CA ASP A 40 12.05 -10.96 -8.76
C ASP A 40 12.88 -11.58 -7.62
N ALA A 41 12.61 -11.17 -6.37
CA ALA A 41 13.13 -11.80 -5.16
C ALA A 41 12.48 -13.17 -4.84
N SER A 42 11.71 -13.74 -5.76
CA SER A 42 11.01 -15.03 -5.62
C SER A 42 9.93 -15.08 -4.52
N LEU A 43 9.49 -13.93 -4.00
CA LEU A 43 8.38 -13.85 -3.04
C LEU A 43 7.06 -14.01 -3.81
N LYS A 44 6.23 -14.96 -3.38
CA LYS A 44 5.02 -15.35 -4.13
C LYS A 44 3.76 -14.76 -3.49
N ASN A 45 3.69 -14.87 -2.17
CA ASN A 45 2.55 -14.55 -1.35
C ASN A 45 2.65 -13.12 -0.83
N ILE A 46 2.39 -12.17 -1.72
CA ILE A 46 2.45 -10.73 -1.43
C ILE A 46 1.05 -10.24 -1.05
N ALA A 47 0.94 -9.44 0.01
CA ALA A 47 -0.28 -8.73 0.36
C ALA A 47 -0.08 -7.21 0.41
N LEU A 48 -1.20 -6.48 0.30
CA LEU A 48 -1.26 -5.03 0.41
C LEU A 48 -2.17 -4.63 1.58
N LEU A 49 -1.64 -3.85 2.52
CA LEU A 49 -2.39 -3.19 3.59
C LEU A 49 -2.46 -1.69 3.31
N CYS A 50 -3.68 -1.19 3.11
CA CYS A 50 -3.91 0.19 2.70
C CYS A 50 -5.07 0.85 3.45
N THR A 51 -5.06 2.19 3.47
CA THR A 51 -6.14 3.03 4.01
C THR A 51 -6.67 3.99 2.94
N PRO A 52 -7.97 4.26 2.88
CA PRO A 52 -8.58 5.10 1.84
C PRO A 52 -8.46 6.60 2.16
N ALA A 53 -7.40 7.04 2.85
CA ALA A 53 -7.28 8.41 3.36
C ALA A 53 -7.27 9.49 2.24
N ASN A 54 -6.78 9.15 1.04
CA ASN A 54 -6.81 10.03 -0.13
C ASN A 54 -7.36 9.26 -1.34
N ASN A 55 -8.49 9.72 -1.88
CA ASN A 55 -9.20 9.04 -2.97
C ASN A 55 -8.35 8.88 -4.24
N THR A 56 -7.53 9.88 -4.62
CA THR A 56 -6.71 9.81 -5.84
C THR A 56 -5.55 8.84 -5.66
N MET A 57 -4.82 8.96 -4.54
CA MET A 57 -3.74 8.04 -4.18
C MET A 57 -4.25 6.59 -4.11
N PHE A 58 -5.35 6.38 -3.40
CA PHE A 58 -5.93 5.06 -3.18
C PHE A 58 -6.37 4.39 -4.48
N ARG A 59 -7.03 5.14 -5.38
CA ARG A 59 -7.41 4.64 -6.71
C ARG A 59 -6.20 4.26 -7.56
N GLN A 60 -5.17 5.10 -7.59
CA GLN A 60 -3.93 4.81 -8.32
C GLN A 60 -3.24 3.57 -7.78
N LEU A 61 -3.13 3.47 -6.45
CA LEU A 61 -2.53 2.34 -5.77
C LEU A 61 -3.27 1.03 -6.10
N LEU A 62 -4.59 0.98 -5.94
CA LEU A 62 -5.37 -0.23 -6.23
C LEU A 62 -5.31 -0.61 -7.72
N SER A 63 -5.33 0.38 -8.61
CA SER A 63 -5.18 0.15 -10.05
C SER A 63 -3.80 -0.43 -10.38
N GLY A 64 -2.73 0.14 -9.78
CA GLY A 64 -1.36 -0.35 -9.93
C GLY A 64 -1.17 -1.76 -9.37
N TRP A 65 -1.71 -2.03 -8.18
CA TRP A 65 -1.72 -3.35 -7.55
C TRP A 65 -2.36 -4.40 -8.44
N ASN A 66 -3.59 -4.15 -8.90
CA ASN A 66 -4.31 -5.07 -9.77
C ASN A 66 -3.53 -5.33 -11.06
N THR A 67 -3.03 -4.27 -11.69
CA THR A 67 -2.25 -4.39 -12.94
C THR A 67 -0.97 -5.19 -12.73
N ALA A 68 -0.24 -4.95 -11.64
CA ALA A 68 1.01 -5.63 -11.32
C ALA A 68 0.79 -7.13 -11.03
N MET A 69 -0.24 -7.46 -10.23
CA MET A 69 -0.58 -8.84 -9.91
C MET A 69 -1.02 -9.62 -11.16
N LEU A 70 -1.86 -9.02 -12.01
CA LEU A 70 -2.27 -9.63 -13.28
C LEU A 70 -1.09 -9.84 -14.23
N ALA A 71 -0.15 -8.89 -14.32
CA ALA A 71 1.05 -9.03 -15.14
C ALA A 71 1.95 -10.20 -14.70
N LEU A 72 1.87 -10.60 -13.42
CA LEU A 72 2.57 -11.76 -12.87
C LEU A 72 1.73 -13.05 -12.90
N ASN A 73 0.53 -13.03 -13.49
CA ASN A 73 -0.46 -14.11 -13.44
C ASN A 73 -0.83 -14.54 -12.00
N ARG A 74 -0.88 -13.58 -11.08
CA ARG A 74 -1.22 -13.80 -9.66
C ARG A 74 -2.56 -13.13 -9.33
N SER A 75 -3.30 -13.73 -8.40
CA SER A 75 -4.58 -13.17 -7.95
C SER A 75 -4.38 -11.95 -7.04
N PRO A 76 -5.05 -10.81 -7.30
CA PRO A 76 -4.92 -9.59 -6.50
C PRO A 76 -5.71 -9.60 -5.18
N HIS A 77 -6.30 -10.74 -4.80
CA HIS A 77 -7.20 -10.86 -3.64
C HIS A 77 -6.59 -10.52 -2.28
N ARG A 78 -5.25 -10.55 -2.14
CA ARG A 78 -4.56 -10.28 -0.87
C ARG A 78 -4.41 -8.79 -0.61
N VAL A 79 -5.53 -8.08 -0.57
CA VAL A 79 -5.59 -6.65 -0.25
C VAL A 79 -6.53 -6.42 0.91
N VAL A 80 -6.04 -5.76 1.96
CA VAL A 80 -6.85 -5.29 3.09
C VAL A 80 -6.93 -3.78 3.02
N THR A 81 -8.16 -3.27 2.97
CA THR A 81 -8.46 -1.85 3.13
C THR A 81 -9.12 -1.67 4.48
N THR A 82 -8.51 -0.88 5.36
CA THR A 82 -9.12 -0.55 6.65
C THR A 82 -9.69 0.86 6.66
N HIS A 83 -10.85 1.02 7.29
CA HIS A 83 -11.44 2.32 7.58
C HIS A 83 -10.92 2.91 8.90
N LEU A 84 -10.12 2.16 9.65
CA LEU A 84 -9.53 2.62 10.89
C LEU A 84 -8.41 3.63 10.61
N PRO A 85 -8.15 4.57 11.53
CA PRO A 85 -6.99 5.45 11.45
C PRO A 85 -5.69 4.63 11.29
N SER A 86 -4.80 5.12 10.44
CA SER A 86 -3.48 4.51 10.24
C SER A 86 -2.63 4.75 11.48
N THR A 87 -2.64 3.80 12.41
CA THR A 87 -1.84 3.84 13.65
C THR A 87 -1.07 2.54 13.84
N ILE A 88 -0.08 2.56 14.73
CA ILE A 88 0.66 1.36 15.14
C ILE A 88 -0.28 0.28 15.68
N ALA A 89 -1.24 0.64 16.53
CA ALA A 89 -2.19 -0.32 17.10
C ALA A 89 -3.08 -0.96 16.02
N THR A 90 -3.54 -0.16 15.04
CA THR A 90 -4.28 -0.65 13.88
C THR A 90 -3.45 -1.66 13.08
N GLY A 91 -2.17 -1.35 12.83
CA GLY A 91 -1.25 -2.24 12.11
C GLY A 91 -1.03 -3.58 12.83
N VAL A 92 -0.87 -3.57 14.16
CA VAL A 92 -0.74 -4.79 14.97
C VAL A 92 -1.98 -5.68 14.83
N ASN A 93 -3.17 -5.10 14.96
CA ASN A 93 -4.42 -5.87 14.98
C ASN A 93 -4.73 -6.45 13.60
N ILE A 94 -4.66 -5.63 12.54
CA ILE A 94 -4.94 -6.10 11.19
C ILE A 94 -3.93 -7.16 10.75
N PHE A 95 -2.66 -7.00 11.11
CA PHE A 95 -1.66 -8.00 10.76
C PHE A 95 -1.99 -9.37 11.36
N LYS A 96 -2.47 -9.42 12.61
CA LYS A 96 -2.91 -10.68 13.23
C LYS A 96 -4.05 -11.33 12.45
N ASP A 97 -5.04 -10.54 12.04
CA ASP A 97 -6.17 -11.03 11.23
C ASP A 97 -5.71 -11.51 9.84
N MET A 98 -4.77 -10.80 9.23
CA MET A 98 -4.14 -11.20 7.96
C MET A 98 -3.41 -12.53 8.10
N MET A 99 -2.65 -12.75 9.17
CA MET A 99 -1.93 -14.01 9.39
C MET A 99 -2.86 -15.20 9.69
N ILE A 100 -4.03 -14.97 10.30
CA ILE A 100 -5.08 -16.00 10.44
C ILE A 100 -5.63 -16.41 9.07
N THR A 101 -5.80 -15.43 8.17
CA THR A 101 -6.40 -15.64 6.84
C THR A 101 -5.37 -16.16 5.81
N TRP A 102 -4.14 -15.66 5.87
CA TRP A 102 -3.04 -15.87 4.93
C TRP A 102 -1.77 -16.24 5.69
N GLY A 103 -1.78 -17.39 6.35
CA GLY A 103 -0.63 -17.88 7.14
C GLY A 103 0.63 -18.15 6.31
N ASP A 104 0.52 -18.16 4.99
CA ASP A 104 1.60 -18.35 4.01
C ASP A 104 2.17 -17.02 3.48
N LEU A 105 1.89 -15.88 4.14
CA LEU A 105 2.31 -14.56 3.68
C LEU A 105 3.84 -14.40 3.68
N ASP A 106 4.43 -14.11 2.51
CA ASP A 106 5.86 -13.91 2.34
C ASP A 106 6.27 -12.43 2.44
N ALA A 107 5.37 -11.52 2.02
CA ALA A 107 5.65 -10.09 1.97
C ALA A 107 4.39 -9.25 2.19
N LEU A 108 4.53 -8.15 2.90
CA LEU A 108 3.46 -7.20 3.16
C LEU A 108 3.88 -5.79 2.72
N ILE A 109 3.11 -5.19 1.84
CA ILE A 109 3.24 -3.79 1.45
C ILE A 109 2.27 -2.97 2.30
N CYS A 110 2.78 -1.99 3.04
CA CYS A 110 1.96 -1.05 3.82
C CYS A 110 2.01 0.34 3.19
N THR A 111 0.87 1.04 3.12
CA THR A 111 0.81 2.43 2.63
C THR A 111 1.06 3.49 3.70
N SER A 112 1.34 3.06 4.94
CA SER A 112 1.60 3.92 6.09
C SER A 112 2.71 3.30 6.94
N ASP A 113 3.68 4.13 7.30
CA ASP A 113 4.81 3.72 8.15
C ASP A 113 4.35 3.32 9.55
N GLU A 114 3.34 4.00 10.11
CA GLU A 114 2.79 3.64 11.43
C GLU A 114 2.19 2.23 11.41
N MET A 115 1.43 1.89 10.36
CA MET A 115 0.89 0.54 10.23
C MET A 115 2.00 -0.48 9.99
N ALA A 116 3.00 -0.16 9.16
CA ALA A 116 4.16 -1.03 8.92
C ALA A 116 4.91 -1.34 10.23
N CYS A 117 5.16 -0.33 11.06
CA CYS A 117 5.72 -0.49 12.39
C CYS A 117 4.86 -1.41 13.27
N GLY A 118 3.54 -1.24 13.26
CA GLY A 118 2.61 -2.13 13.95
C GLY A 118 2.72 -3.59 13.48
N CYS A 119 2.76 -3.82 12.16
CA CYS A 119 2.93 -5.17 11.61
C CYS A 119 4.28 -5.78 12.02
N MET A 120 5.38 -5.01 11.97
CA MET A 120 6.70 -5.47 12.42
C MET A 120 6.72 -5.82 13.91
N MET A 121 6.07 -5.03 14.76
CA MET A 121 5.93 -5.34 16.18
C MET A 121 5.13 -6.64 16.40
N ALA A 122 4.07 -6.85 15.63
CA ALA A 122 3.29 -8.08 15.68
C ALA A 122 4.11 -9.30 15.23
N CYS A 123 4.88 -9.18 14.14
CA CYS A 123 5.84 -10.20 13.70
C CYS A 123 6.82 -10.56 14.84
N HIS A 124 7.43 -9.55 15.45
CA HIS A 124 8.38 -9.76 16.53
C HIS A 124 7.74 -10.49 17.72
N SER A 125 6.52 -10.09 18.12
CA SER A 125 5.78 -10.76 19.21
C SER A 125 5.40 -12.21 18.91
N ALA A 126 5.24 -12.55 17.64
CA ALA A 126 4.93 -13.90 17.16
C ALA A 126 6.19 -14.75 16.85
N GLY A 127 7.40 -14.22 17.09
CA GLY A 127 8.64 -14.89 16.75
C GLY A 127 8.95 -14.95 15.25
N ILE A 128 8.26 -14.16 14.44
CA ILE A 128 8.48 -14.06 12.99
C ILE A 128 9.62 -13.09 12.73
N LYS A 129 10.71 -13.58 12.11
CA LYS A 129 11.87 -12.77 11.74
C LYS A 129 11.56 -11.95 10.48
N VAL A 130 11.84 -10.65 10.50
CA VAL A 130 11.63 -9.73 9.37
C VAL A 130 12.88 -8.86 9.16
N PRO A 131 13.51 -8.86 7.97
CA PRO A 131 13.36 -9.88 6.92
C PRO A 131 13.92 -11.23 7.41
N ASN A 132 13.40 -12.33 6.86
CA ASN A 132 13.96 -13.66 7.11
C ASN A 132 15.18 -13.90 6.19
N THR A 133 16.27 -13.18 6.45
CA THR A 133 17.59 -13.39 5.84
C THR A 133 18.41 -14.39 6.64
#